data_AF-A0A828Z1W5-F1
#
_entry.id   AF-A0A828Z1W5-F1
#
_cell.length_a   1.000
_cell.length_b   1.000
_cell.length_c   1.000
_cell.angle_alpha   90.00
_cell.angle_beta   90.00
_cell.angle_gamma   90.00
#
_symmetry.space_group_name_H-M   'P 1'
#
loop_
_entity.id
_entity.type
_entity.pdbx_description
1 polymer ?
#
loop_
_entity_poly.entity_id
_entity_poly.type
_entity_poly.pdbx_seq_one_letter_code
_entity_poly.pdbx_strand_id
1 'polypeptide(L)'
;METSKNHSAPIPFNEKERLDALHSYRIINTIPEEKFDSLTQIAAYICDSPFVLISLIDTNRLWFKSKIGMNISEIPRDISFCQYTIIQDEIFEIENALKDERFQNNPFVLGPPYIRFYAGTPLKTPEGFNVGTLCVFDTEPKSLNSRQKMILKVLSDQVIANFELIKKNRELVLVHEKKEEFQKSKSQFFANMSHEIRTPVHGILGVTGLLSETKLQPEQKEYVDIIRRNGNLLLNLLNDILDFSKLESSHMKIEIIAFDLMDLLRDVFYLFETYAKRKNLEFKMVGDQPSSLIISTDPNRLKQILVNLVSNAFKFTEKGSVSIEFEFDIKSDSKQCDIRIRVKDTGIGIPEQKLKELFQAYTQMDTSVSRKYGGTGLGLAISKGLAEMMNFKLTAQSVINRGSVFEISGRIPLAERSEVNFELKKLNPDTNGTSIQDLRILVAEDNETNQMLIKKVLEKLGYEPVIVSNGIEALHHIETKGTDVFFLDIQMPELSGIETAKILTQHTNQSIRPYIIAMTANASQEDKEECLASGINEYISKPFRKEEIADLLNHFIARKNSKT
;
A
#
# COMPACT_ATOMS: atom_id res chain seq x y z
N MET A 1 50.86 -49.35 -31.50
CA MET A 1 51.36 -48.15 -30.82
C MET A 1 50.49 -47.95 -29.58
N GLU A 2 50.90 -48.57 -28.48
CA GLU A 2 50.33 -48.31 -27.16
C GLU A 2 50.87 -46.97 -26.65
N THR A 3 49.99 -46.06 -26.23
CA THR A 3 50.19 -45.08 -25.16
C THR A 3 48.93 -44.21 -25.02
N SER A 4 47.85 -44.77 -24.46
CA SER A 4 46.85 -43.96 -23.76
C SER A 4 46.81 -44.41 -22.31
N LYS A 5 47.78 -43.94 -21.50
CA LYS A 5 47.52 -43.83 -20.07
C LYS A 5 46.38 -42.81 -19.97
N ASN A 6 45.17 -43.29 -19.72
CA ASN A 6 44.01 -42.46 -19.43
C ASN A 6 44.41 -41.44 -18.36
N HIS A 7 44.51 -40.17 -18.72
CA HIS A 7 44.54 -39.06 -17.78
C HIS A 7 43.15 -38.99 -17.14
N SER A 8 42.89 -39.84 -16.14
CA SER A 8 41.71 -39.71 -15.32
C SER A 8 42.03 -38.65 -14.27
N ALA A 9 41.55 -37.43 -14.52
CA ALA A 9 41.70 -36.33 -13.57
C ALA A 9 41.00 -36.70 -12.25
N PRO A 10 41.61 -36.40 -11.09
CA PRO A 10 41.13 -36.88 -9.80
C PRO A 10 39.77 -36.26 -9.45
N ILE A 11 38.81 -37.02 -8.91
CA ILE A 11 37.47 -36.53 -8.55
C ILE A 11 37.39 -36.32 -7.02
N PRO A 12 36.87 -35.17 -6.54
CA PRO A 12 36.63 -34.95 -5.11
C PRO A 12 35.73 -36.02 -4.48
N PHE A 13 35.99 -36.39 -3.23
CA PHE A 13 35.17 -37.38 -2.50
C PHE A 13 33.72 -36.93 -2.29
N ASN A 14 33.50 -35.62 -2.17
CA ASN A 14 32.21 -34.94 -1.96
C ASN A 14 31.67 -34.29 -3.24
N GLU A 15 31.89 -34.93 -4.40
CA GLU A 15 31.57 -34.33 -5.71
C GLU A 15 30.09 -33.97 -5.86
N LYS A 16 29.18 -34.79 -5.32
CA LYS A 16 27.74 -34.54 -5.40
C LYS A 16 27.36 -33.28 -4.64
N GLU A 17 27.75 -33.18 -3.37
CA GLU A 17 27.46 -32.03 -2.51
C GLU A 17 28.12 -30.75 -3.04
N ARG A 18 29.32 -30.86 -3.61
CA ARG A 18 30.04 -29.76 -4.26
C ARG A 18 29.28 -29.23 -5.49
N LEU A 19 28.78 -30.12 -6.34
CA LEU A 19 27.96 -29.73 -7.49
C LEU A 19 26.64 -29.09 -7.06
N ASP A 20 25.99 -29.64 -6.03
CA ASP A 20 24.77 -29.05 -5.46
C ASP A 20 25.04 -27.63 -4.92
N ALA A 21 26.16 -27.43 -4.21
CA ALA A 21 26.60 -26.12 -3.74
C ALA A 21 26.86 -25.14 -4.90
N LEU A 22 27.58 -25.58 -5.94
CA LEU A 22 27.86 -24.79 -7.14
C LEU A 22 26.57 -24.37 -7.87
N HIS A 23 25.65 -25.30 -8.10
CA HIS A 23 24.39 -25.03 -8.78
C HIS A 23 23.46 -24.13 -7.95
N SER A 24 23.58 -24.14 -6.61
CA SER A 24 22.79 -23.26 -5.73
C SER A 24 23.00 -21.77 -6.04
N TYR A 25 24.19 -21.38 -6.50
CA TYR A 25 24.49 -20.00 -6.88
C TYR A 25 23.83 -19.59 -8.21
N ARG A 26 23.54 -20.54 -9.11
CA ARG A 26 23.08 -20.33 -10.49
C ARG A 26 23.95 -19.30 -11.25
N ILE A 27 25.26 -19.49 -11.21
CA ILE A 27 26.25 -18.61 -11.83
C ILE A 27 26.81 -19.21 -13.14
N ILE A 28 26.74 -20.53 -13.32
CA ILE A 28 27.13 -21.16 -14.58
C ILE A 28 26.26 -20.63 -15.73
N ASN A 29 26.88 -20.38 -16.89
CA ASN A 29 26.24 -19.83 -18.09
C ASN A 29 25.65 -18.42 -17.92
N THR A 30 26.07 -17.67 -16.90
CA THR A 30 25.69 -16.26 -16.76
C THR A 30 26.56 -15.36 -17.63
N ILE A 31 26.06 -14.17 -17.94
CA ILE A 31 26.84 -13.15 -18.66
C ILE A 31 28.09 -12.73 -17.86
N PRO A 32 29.14 -12.22 -18.54
CA PRO A 32 30.27 -11.59 -17.86
C PRO A 32 29.80 -10.45 -16.95
N GLU A 33 30.45 -10.29 -15.80
CA GLU A 33 30.15 -9.21 -14.85
C GLU A 33 31.46 -8.51 -14.48
N GLU A 34 31.46 -7.17 -14.60
CA GLU A 34 32.65 -6.30 -14.42
C GLU A 34 33.39 -6.53 -13.11
N LYS A 35 32.66 -6.85 -12.02
CA LYS A 35 33.25 -7.11 -10.71
C LYS A 35 34.18 -8.34 -10.70
N PHE A 36 33.91 -9.38 -11.49
CA PHE A 36 34.79 -10.54 -11.60
C PHE A 36 35.95 -10.26 -12.56
N ASP A 37 35.70 -9.48 -13.62
CA ASP A 37 36.75 -9.04 -14.55
C ASP A 37 37.77 -8.12 -13.86
N SER A 38 37.32 -7.28 -12.95
CA SER A 38 38.20 -6.47 -12.10
C SER A 38 39.10 -7.34 -11.22
N LEU A 39 38.56 -8.43 -10.65
CA LEU A 39 39.34 -9.34 -9.81
C LEU A 39 40.38 -10.13 -10.62
N THR A 40 40.05 -10.58 -11.83
CA THR A 40 41.04 -11.22 -12.72
C THR A 40 42.11 -10.23 -13.18
N GLN A 41 41.76 -8.98 -13.45
CA GLN A 41 42.74 -7.92 -13.80
C GLN A 41 43.71 -7.65 -12.66
N ILE A 42 43.22 -7.55 -11.43
CA ILE A 42 44.07 -7.38 -10.24
C ILE A 42 45.01 -8.58 -10.08
N ALA A 43 44.49 -9.81 -10.22
CA ALA A 43 45.32 -11.02 -10.15
C ALA A 43 46.39 -11.06 -11.25
N ALA A 44 46.07 -10.63 -12.49
CA ALA A 44 47.01 -10.57 -13.61
C ALA A 44 48.16 -9.60 -13.32
N TYR A 45 47.83 -8.40 -12.82
CA TYR A 45 48.80 -7.36 -12.50
C TYR A 45 49.73 -7.78 -11.34
N ILE A 46 49.17 -8.38 -10.29
CA ILE A 46 49.94 -8.75 -9.09
C ILE A 46 50.85 -9.95 -9.34
N CYS A 47 50.39 -10.92 -10.14
CA CYS A 47 51.15 -12.14 -10.43
C CYS A 47 52.00 -12.01 -11.70
N ASP A 48 52.00 -10.83 -12.35
CA ASP A 48 52.65 -10.57 -13.63
C ASP A 48 52.45 -11.74 -14.61
N SER A 49 51.17 -12.06 -14.85
CA SER A 49 50.76 -13.27 -15.59
C SER A 49 49.87 -12.88 -16.77
N PRO A 50 50.15 -13.35 -17.99
CA PRO A 50 49.34 -13.02 -19.16
C PRO A 50 47.99 -13.74 -19.18
N PHE A 51 47.82 -14.81 -18.40
CA PHE A 51 46.57 -15.56 -18.32
C PHE A 51 46.05 -15.69 -16.90
N VAL A 52 44.77 -15.36 -16.72
CA VAL A 52 44.06 -15.45 -15.44
C VAL A 52 42.64 -15.89 -15.68
N LEU A 53 42.13 -16.81 -14.85
CA LEU A 53 40.76 -17.29 -14.92
C LEU A 53 40.11 -17.33 -13.54
N ILE A 54 38.84 -16.90 -13.49
CA ILE A 54 37.90 -17.38 -12.48
C ILE A 54 37.10 -18.49 -13.16
N SER A 55 37.28 -19.72 -12.71
CA SER A 55 36.70 -20.90 -13.33
C SER A 55 35.84 -21.69 -12.34
N LEU A 56 34.70 -22.19 -12.81
CA LEU A 56 33.77 -23.04 -12.06
C LEU A 56 33.84 -24.45 -12.63
N ILE A 57 33.95 -25.45 -11.75
CA ILE A 57 34.13 -26.85 -12.16
C ILE A 57 32.78 -27.54 -12.15
N ASP A 58 32.19 -27.73 -13.32
CA ASP A 58 30.93 -28.46 -13.52
C ASP A 58 31.20 -29.96 -13.74
N THR A 59 30.16 -30.74 -14.01
CA THR A 59 30.24 -32.21 -14.11
C THR A 59 31.29 -32.67 -15.12
N ASN A 60 31.24 -32.14 -16.36
CA ASN A 60 32.10 -32.56 -17.48
C ASN A 60 32.98 -31.44 -18.06
N ARG A 61 32.86 -30.22 -17.54
CA ARG A 61 33.51 -29.03 -18.10
C ARG A 61 33.99 -28.08 -17.02
N LEU A 62 34.96 -27.27 -17.39
CA LEU A 62 35.41 -26.11 -16.65
C LEU A 62 34.87 -24.86 -17.35
N TRP A 63 33.98 -24.11 -16.69
CA TRP A 63 33.35 -22.91 -17.25
C TRP A 63 33.99 -21.64 -16.70
N PHE A 64 34.28 -20.66 -17.56
CA PHE A 64 35.00 -19.44 -17.16
C PHE A 64 34.03 -18.31 -16.86
N LYS A 65 33.97 -17.91 -15.57
CA LYS A 65 33.18 -16.75 -15.14
C LYS A 65 33.86 -15.43 -15.55
N SER A 66 35.18 -15.41 -15.52
CA SER A 66 36.01 -14.29 -15.99
C SER A 66 37.33 -14.83 -16.51
N LYS A 67 37.89 -14.17 -17.53
CA LYS A 67 39.10 -14.63 -18.23
C LYS A 67 39.94 -13.48 -18.76
N ILE A 68 41.25 -13.64 -18.68
CA ILE A 68 42.26 -12.78 -19.31
C ILE A 68 43.21 -13.68 -20.10
N GLY A 69 43.57 -13.25 -21.31
CA GLY A 69 44.48 -13.97 -22.20
C GLY A 69 43.88 -15.18 -22.93
N MET A 70 42.65 -15.59 -22.64
CA MET A 70 41.98 -16.72 -23.31
C MET A 70 40.75 -16.30 -24.12
N ASN A 71 40.64 -16.82 -25.35
CA ASN A 71 39.50 -16.54 -26.24
C ASN A 71 38.33 -17.51 -26.05
N ILE A 72 38.56 -18.69 -25.47
CA ILE A 72 37.54 -19.70 -25.19
C ILE A 72 36.84 -19.44 -23.84
N SER A 73 35.62 -19.91 -23.66
CA SER A 73 34.81 -19.66 -22.44
C SER A 73 34.62 -20.91 -21.57
N GLU A 74 35.01 -22.07 -22.07
CA GLU A 74 35.02 -23.33 -21.33
C GLU A 74 36.01 -24.31 -21.94
N ILE A 75 36.43 -25.29 -21.14
CA ILE A 75 37.25 -26.43 -21.57
C ILE A 75 36.72 -27.74 -20.99
N PRO A 76 37.02 -28.89 -21.61
CA PRO A 76 36.81 -30.19 -20.99
C PRO A 76 37.52 -30.30 -19.63
N ARG A 77 36.86 -30.96 -18.67
CA ARG A 77 37.33 -31.05 -17.27
C ARG A 77 38.59 -31.88 -17.11
N ASP A 78 38.71 -32.95 -17.91
CA ASP A 78 39.77 -33.96 -17.89
C ASP A 78 41.16 -33.42 -18.26
N ILE A 79 41.22 -32.38 -19.08
CA ILE A 79 42.48 -31.73 -19.48
C ILE A 79 42.86 -30.53 -18.61
N SER A 80 42.09 -30.24 -17.55
CA SER A 80 42.27 -29.03 -16.73
C SER A 80 43.25 -29.19 -15.56
N PHE A 81 44.02 -28.13 -15.29
CA PHE A 81 44.85 -28.02 -14.08
C PHE A 81 44.00 -27.77 -12.83
N CYS A 82 42.88 -27.06 -12.97
CA CYS A 82 41.99 -26.66 -11.89
C CYS A 82 41.40 -27.83 -11.10
N GLN A 83 41.31 -29.01 -11.71
CA GLN A 83 40.85 -30.21 -11.03
C GLN A 83 41.74 -30.59 -9.84
N TYR A 84 43.06 -30.43 -9.97
CA TYR A 84 44.00 -30.73 -8.91
C TYR A 84 43.95 -29.67 -7.79
N THR A 85 43.63 -28.42 -8.15
CA THR A 85 43.45 -27.32 -7.20
C THR A 85 42.24 -27.53 -6.28
N ILE A 86 41.10 -28.03 -6.79
CA ILE A 86 39.88 -28.16 -5.96
C ILE A 86 39.93 -29.30 -4.93
N ILE A 87 40.88 -30.21 -5.05
CA ILE A 87 41.03 -31.37 -4.13
C ILE A 87 41.77 -30.98 -2.85
N GLN A 88 42.46 -29.84 -2.87
CA GLN A 88 43.20 -29.29 -1.74
C GLN A 88 42.63 -27.92 -1.34
N ASP A 89 42.94 -27.49 -0.13
CA ASP A 89 42.47 -26.20 0.41
C ASP A 89 43.47 -25.05 0.22
N GLU A 90 44.73 -25.41 -0.01
CA GLU A 90 45.85 -24.50 -0.21
C GLU A 90 46.11 -24.22 -1.69
N ILE A 91 46.88 -23.18 -1.95
CA ILE A 91 47.28 -22.82 -3.31
C ILE A 91 48.04 -23.98 -3.96
N PHE A 92 47.59 -24.37 -5.14
CA PHE A 92 48.24 -25.36 -5.97
C PHE A 92 49.17 -24.68 -6.96
N GLU A 93 50.48 -24.91 -6.85
CA GLU A 93 51.50 -24.26 -7.69
C GLU A 93 52.35 -25.29 -8.42
N ILE A 94 52.63 -25.00 -9.70
CA ILE A 94 53.54 -25.75 -10.56
C ILE A 94 54.48 -24.74 -11.21
N GLU A 95 55.76 -24.83 -10.85
CA GLU A 95 56.78 -23.92 -11.39
C GLU A 95 57.10 -24.20 -12.86
N ASN A 96 57.09 -25.48 -13.25
CA ASN A 96 57.33 -25.91 -14.63
C ASN A 96 56.57 -27.20 -14.98
N ALA A 97 55.48 -27.08 -15.73
CA ALA A 97 54.61 -28.16 -16.15
C ALA A 97 55.28 -29.20 -17.06
N LEU A 98 56.39 -28.85 -17.75
CA LEU A 98 57.17 -29.84 -18.51
C LEU A 98 57.93 -30.82 -17.61
N LYS A 99 58.19 -30.45 -16.36
CA LYS A 99 58.89 -31.28 -15.37
C LYS A 99 57.93 -31.99 -14.42
N ASP A 100 56.64 -31.68 -14.49
CA ASP A 100 55.63 -32.28 -13.63
C ASP A 100 55.06 -33.54 -14.29
N GLU A 101 55.29 -34.72 -13.67
CA GLU A 101 54.85 -36.01 -14.21
C GLU A 101 53.35 -36.07 -14.49
N ARG A 102 52.55 -35.26 -13.79
CA ARG A 102 51.09 -35.21 -13.95
C ARG A 102 50.66 -34.42 -15.18
N PHE A 103 51.46 -33.47 -15.65
CA PHE A 103 51.07 -32.50 -16.70
C PHE A 103 52.01 -32.46 -17.90
N GLN A 104 53.17 -33.11 -17.86
CA GLN A 104 54.14 -33.10 -18.97
C GLN A 104 53.55 -33.55 -20.32
N ASN A 105 52.52 -34.41 -20.30
CA ASN A 105 51.81 -34.90 -21.49
C ASN A 105 50.48 -34.17 -21.76
N ASN A 106 50.17 -33.12 -21.01
CA ASN A 106 48.90 -32.40 -21.14
C ASN A 106 48.85 -31.61 -22.46
N PRO A 107 47.70 -31.60 -23.18
CA PRO A 107 47.56 -30.88 -24.44
C PRO A 107 47.91 -29.38 -24.38
N PHE A 108 47.62 -28.70 -23.26
CA PHE A 108 47.94 -27.27 -23.09
C PHE A 108 49.40 -27.00 -22.71
N VAL A 109 50.16 -28.03 -22.35
CA VAL A 109 51.61 -27.94 -22.11
C VAL A 109 52.38 -28.18 -23.41
N LEU A 110 51.96 -29.19 -24.17
CA LEU A 110 52.61 -29.60 -25.43
C LEU A 110 52.15 -28.76 -26.64
N GLY A 111 50.94 -28.21 -26.60
CA GLY A 111 50.37 -27.34 -27.63
C GLY A 111 49.97 -25.96 -27.07
N PRO A 112 49.46 -25.05 -27.91
CA PRO A 112 49.03 -23.73 -27.49
C PRO A 112 48.04 -23.79 -26.30
N PRO A 113 48.21 -22.97 -25.25
CA PRO A 113 49.10 -21.81 -25.16
C PRO A 113 50.52 -22.13 -24.67
N TYR A 114 50.93 -23.39 -24.55
CA TYR A 114 52.24 -23.83 -24.04
C TYR A 114 52.47 -23.45 -22.58
N ILE A 115 51.52 -23.82 -21.72
CA ILE A 115 51.57 -23.56 -20.28
C ILE A 115 52.87 -24.15 -19.69
N ARG A 116 53.61 -23.33 -18.96
CA ARG A 116 54.78 -23.73 -18.17
C ARG A 116 54.54 -23.53 -16.69
N PHE A 117 53.94 -22.42 -16.30
CA PHE A 117 53.64 -22.14 -14.91
C PHE A 117 52.13 -22.16 -14.67
N TYR A 118 51.72 -22.66 -13.51
CA TYR A 118 50.33 -22.60 -13.03
C TYR A 118 50.31 -22.33 -11.52
N ALA A 119 49.45 -21.43 -11.08
CA ALA A 119 49.06 -21.31 -9.68
C ALA A 119 47.56 -21.10 -9.55
N GLY A 120 46.89 -21.91 -8.72
CA GLY A 120 45.46 -21.83 -8.50
C GLY A 120 45.11 -21.82 -7.01
N THR A 121 44.16 -20.99 -6.62
CA THR A 121 43.52 -21.03 -5.30
C THR A 121 42.09 -21.56 -5.44
N PRO A 122 41.64 -22.47 -4.57
CA PRO A 122 40.28 -22.97 -4.60
C PRO A 122 39.28 -21.89 -4.18
N LEU A 123 38.15 -21.81 -4.89
CA LEU A 123 36.99 -21.03 -4.51
C LEU A 123 36.16 -21.86 -3.52
N LYS A 124 36.39 -21.66 -2.23
CA LYS A 124 35.79 -22.43 -1.15
C LYS A 124 34.53 -21.75 -0.62
N THR A 125 33.38 -22.43 -0.66
CA THR A 125 32.12 -21.91 -0.11
C THR A 125 32.17 -21.89 1.42
N PRO A 126 31.28 -21.12 2.10
CA PRO A 126 31.17 -21.13 3.56
C PRO A 126 30.88 -22.52 4.16
N GLU A 127 30.20 -23.40 3.42
CA GLU A 127 29.93 -24.79 3.80
C GLU A 127 31.16 -25.71 3.60
N GLY A 128 32.25 -25.19 3.05
CA GLY A 128 33.52 -25.90 2.89
C GLY A 128 33.72 -26.60 1.55
N PHE A 129 32.90 -26.33 0.53
CA PHE A 129 33.01 -26.97 -0.79
C PHE A 129 33.87 -26.14 -1.75
N ASN A 130 34.81 -26.78 -2.44
CA ASN A 130 35.64 -26.13 -3.46
C ASN A 130 34.94 -26.17 -4.83
N VAL A 131 34.19 -25.11 -5.15
CA VAL A 131 33.30 -25.09 -6.33
C VAL A 131 33.98 -24.64 -7.63
N GLY A 132 35.18 -24.07 -7.53
CA GLY A 132 35.91 -23.49 -8.64
C GLY A 132 37.33 -23.09 -8.25
N THR A 133 38.00 -22.35 -9.12
CA THR A 133 39.34 -21.81 -8.87
C THR A 133 39.47 -20.38 -9.37
N LEU A 134 40.28 -19.58 -8.67
CA LEU A 134 40.95 -18.42 -9.25
C LEU A 134 42.38 -18.87 -9.57
N CYS A 135 42.76 -18.88 -10.84
CA CYS A 135 44.08 -19.33 -11.26
C CYS A 135 44.77 -18.35 -12.20
N VAL A 136 46.09 -18.37 -12.13
CA VAL A 136 47.02 -17.64 -12.99
C VAL A 136 47.98 -18.64 -13.64
N PHE A 137 48.34 -18.42 -14.90
CA PHE A 137 49.29 -19.28 -15.59
C PHE A 137 50.07 -18.50 -16.65
N ASP A 138 51.19 -19.09 -17.07
CA ASP A 138 52.19 -18.44 -17.93
C ASP A 138 52.82 -19.43 -18.91
N THR A 139 53.36 -18.90 -20.01
CA THR A 139 54.17 -19.63 -21.00
C THR A 139 55.62 -19.78 -20.58
N GLU A 140 56.04 -19.10 -19.51
CA GLU A 140 57.38 -19.21 -18.94
C GLU A 140 57.35 -19.82 -17.53
N PRO A 141 58.36 -20.63 -17.14
CA PRO A 141 58.48 -21.12 -15.78
C PRO A 141 58.69 -19.98 -14.78
N LYS A 142 57.98 -20.01 -13.65
CA LYS A 142 58.15 -19.02 -12.56
C LYS A 142 57.67 -19.57 -11.21
N SER A 143 57.86 -18.80 -10.15
CA SER A 143 57.33 -19.10 -8.81
C SER A 143 56.75 -17.84 -8.17
N LEU A 144 55.67 -18.01 -7.40
CA LEU A 144 55.03 -16.92 -6.68
C LEU A 144 55.67 -16.72 -5.31
N ASN A 145 55.90 -15.45 -4.97
CA ASN A 145 56.30 -15.09 -3.61
C ASN A 145 55.12 -15.17 -2.63
N SER A 146 55.42 -15.17 -1.32
CA SER A 146 54.39 -15.27 -0.26
C SER A 146 53.32 -14.17 -0.32
N ARG A 147 53.68 -12.96 -0.79
CA ARG A 147 52.73 -11.85 -0.93
C ARG A 147 51.75 -12.09 -2.06
N GLN A 148 52.23 -12.57 -3.22
CA GLN A 148 51.37 -12.92 -4.36
C GLN A 148 50.40 -14.04 -4.01
N LYS A 149 50.89 -15.09 -3.32
CA LYS A 149 50.07 -16.19 -2.81
C LYS A 149 48.97 -15.69 -1.86
N MET A 150 49.34 -14.87 -0.88
CA MET A 150 48.37 -14.29 0.05
C MET A 150 47.29 -13.47 -0.67
N ILE A 151 47.68 -12.64 -1.64
CA ILE A 151 46.73 -11.81 -2.37
C ILE A 151 45.81 -12.66 -3.25
N LEU A 152 46.31 -13.69 -3.92
CA LEU A 152 45.46 -14.62 -4.67
C LEU A 152 44.41 -15.26 -3.76
N LYS A 153 44.78 -15.67 -2.55
CA LYS A 153 43.84 -16.21 -1.57
C LYS A 153 42.75 -15.19 -1.19
N VAL A 154 43.13 -13.96 -0.89
CA VAL A 154 42.19 -12.86 -0.59
C VAL A 154 41.25 -12.60 -1.76
N LEU A 155 41.75 -12.62 -3.00
CA LEU A 155 40.92 -12.46 -4.19
C LEU A 155 39.95 -13.63 -4.38
N SER A 156 40.36 -14.88 -4.12
CA SER A 156 39.41 -16.01 -4.14
C SER A 156 38.30 -15.89 -3.10
N ASP A 157 38.62 -15.43 -1.90
CA ASP A 157 37.63 -15.21 -0.85
C ASP A 157 36.66 -14.10 -1.28
N GLN A 158 37.16 -13.05 -1.95
CA GLN A 158 36.34 -11.98 -2.51
C GLN A 158 35.42 -12.46 -3.65
N VAL A 159 35.86 -13.42 -4.48
CA VAL A 159 35.00 -14.04 -5.50
C VAL A 159 33.82 -14.77 -4.84
N ILE A 160 34.10 -15.58 -3.81
CA ILE A 160 33.04 -16.30 -3.07
C ILE A 160 32.10 -15.33 -2.36
N ALA A 161 32.62 -14.27 -1.73
CA ALA A 161 31.77 -13.25 -1.10
C ALA A 161 30.79 -12.61 -2.10
N ASN A 162 31.22 -12.39 -3.35
CA ASN A 162 30.35 -11.91 -4.41
C ASN A 162 29.31 -12.96 -4.84
N PHE A 163 29.66 -14.25 -4.89
CA PHE A 163 28.69 -15.31 -5.18
C PHE A 163 27.62 -15.42 -4.10
N GLU A 164 28.01 -15.34 -2.82
CA GLU A 164 27.10 -15.28 -1.68
C GLU A 164 26.16 -14.08 -1.75
N LEU A 165 26.70 -12.91 -2.09
CA LEU A 165 25.89 -11.68 -2.22
C LEU A 165 24.85 -11.83 -3.34
N ILE A 166 25.22 -12.39 -4.49
CA ILE A 166 24.27 -12.64 -5.60
C ILE A 166 23.18 -13.61 -5.16
N LYS A 167 23.54 -14.70 -4.48
CA LYS A 167 22.58 -15.71 -3.98
C LYS A 167 21.59 -15.08 -3.01
N LYS A 168 22.08 -14.38 -1.97
CA LYS A 168 21.24 -13.71 -0.97
C LYS A 168 20.36 -12.62 -1.57
N ASN A 169 20.89 -11.80 -2.49
CA ASN A 169 20.09 -10.78 -3.17
C ASN A 169 18.93 -11.40 -3.96
N ARG A 170 19.15 -12.52 -4.63
CA ARG A 170 18.09 -13.24 -5.34
C ARG A 170 17.02 -13.78 -4.39
N GLU A 171 17.43 -14.39 -3.27
CA GLU A 171 16.49 -14.87 -2.24
C GLU A 171 15.67 -13.71 -1.64
N LEU A 172 16.31 -12.57 -1.39
CA LEU A 172 15.65 -11.36 -0.89
C LEU A 172 14.61 -10.83 -1.87
N VAL A 173 14.93 -10.74 -3.17
CA VAL A 173 13.97 -10.30 -4.20
C VAL A 173 12.76 -11.24 -4.23
N LEU A 174 12.96 -12.55 -4.24
CA LEU A 174 11.87 -13.53 -4.26
C LEU A 174 10.96 -13.44 -3.02
N VAL A 175 11.55 -13.22 -1.83
CA VAL A 175 10.77 -13.01 -0.60
C VAL A 175 10.01 -11.69 -0.67
N HIS A 176 10.60 -10.64 -1.23
CA HIS A 176 9.96 -9.34 -1.36
C HIS A 176 8.77 -9.39 -2.32
N GLU A 177 8.93 -9.98 -3.50
CA GLU A 177 7.87 -10.17 -4.49
C GLU A 177 6.68 -10.94 -3.90
N LYS A 178 6.95 -12.06 -3.21
CA LYS A 178 5.88 -12.83 -2.53
C LYS A 178 5.16 -12.03 -1.45
N LYS A 179 5.89 -11.18 -0.71
CA LYS A 179 5.31 -10.31 0.31
C LYS A 179 4.40 -9.25 -0.33
N GLU A 180 4.83 -8.62 -1.41
CA GLU A 180 4.03 -7.63 -2.14
C GLU A 180 2.78 -8.25 -2.76
N GLU A 181 2.90 -9.42 -3.38
CA GLU A 181 1.76 -10.15 -3.95
C GLU A 181 0.73 -10.50 -2.86
N PHE A 182 1.21 -10.99 -1.71
CA PHE A 182 0.34 -11.28 -0.57
C PHE A 182 -0.35 -10.02 -0.04
N GLN A 183 0.37 -8.89 0.09
CA GLN A 183 -0.21 -7.62 0.53
C GLN A 183 -1.28 -7.11 -0.44
N LYS A 184 -1.02 -7.18 -1.75
CA LYS A 184 -1.98 -6.79 -2.79
C LYS A 184 -3.23 -7.66 -2.75
N SER A 185 -3.06 -8.98 -2.67
CA SER A 185 -4.17 -9.94 -2.56
C SER A 185 -5.01 -9.70 -1.29
N LYS A 186 -4.35 -9.47 -0.14
CA LYS A 186 -5.00 -9.12 1.12
C LYS A 186 -5.82 -7.84 1.00
N SER A 187 -5.26 -6.78 0.40
CA SER A 187 -5.96 -5.50 0.22
C SER A 187 -7.18 -5.63 -0.71
N GLN A 188 -7.05 -6.37 -1.82
CA GLN A 188 -8.15 -6.61 -2.74
C GLN A 188 -9.27 -7.42 -2.08
N PHE A 189 -8.91 -8.43 -1.27
CA PHE A 189 -9.87 -9.23 -0.53
C PHE A 189 -10.73 -8.36 0.39
N PHE A 190 -10.12 -7.48 1.20
CA PHE A 190 -10.88 -6.59 2.09
C PHE A 190 -11.72 -5.56 1.33
N ALA A 191 -11.22 -5.03 0.20
CA ALA A 191 -12.00 -4.12 -0.64
C ALA A 191 -13.25 -4.80 -1.20
N ASN A 192 -13.10 -5.98 -1.82
CA ASN A 192 -14.22 -6.72 -2.39
C ASN A 192 -15.21 -7.15 -1.31
N MET A 193 -14.73 -7.71 -0.21
CA MET A 193 -15.57 -8.11 0.93
C MET A 193 -16.33 -6.90 1.52
N SER A 194 -15.69 -5.73 1.55
CA SER A 194 -16.35 -4.49 1.95
C SER A 194 -17.53 -4.16 1.07
N HIS A 195 -17.37 -4.17 -0.25
CA HIS A 195 -18.46 -3.90 -1.20
C HIS A 195 -19.59 -4.93 -1.08
N GLU A 196 -19.25 -6.22 -1.04
CA GLU A 196 -20.22 -7.33 -0.96
C GLU A 196 -21.06 -7.31 0.34
N ILE A 197 -20.49 -6.86 1.46
CA ILE A 197 -21.24 -6.69 2.71
C ILE A 197 -21.97 -5.34 2.74
N ARG A 198 -21.40 -4.31 2.14
CA ARG A 198 -21.96 -2.95 2.14
C ARG A 198 -23.33 -2.91 1.45
N THR A 199 -23.47 -3.54 0.29
CA THR A 199 -24.71 -3.52 -0.50
C THR A 199 -25.93 -4.06 0.27
N PRO A 200 -25.93 -5.29 0.82
CA PRO A 200 -27.08 -5.81 1.55
C PRO A 200 -27.35 -5.04 2.85
N VAL A 201 -26.31 -4.57 3.56
CA VAL A 201 -26.48 -3.77 4.78
C VAL A 201 -27.16 -2.43 4.48
N HIS A 202 -26.80 -1.80 3.36
CA HIS A 202 -27.47 -0.57 2.91
C HIS A 202 -28.91 -0.81 2.48
N GLY A 203 -29.21 -1.93 1.82
CA GLY A 203 -30.59 -2.34 1.55
C GLY A 203 -31.42 -2.45 2.83
N ILE A 204 -30.88 -3.11 3.87
CA ILE A 204 -31.52 -3.20 5.19
C ILE A 204 -31.73 -1.82 5.82
N LEU A 205 -30.71 -0.94 5.78
CA LEU A 205 -30.80 0.42 6.32
C LEU A 205 -31.80 1.30 5.55
N GLY A 206 -31.89 1.14 4.23
CA GLY A 206 -32.84 1.84 3.38
C GLY A 206 -34.29 1.45 3.72
N VAL A 207 -34.57 0.15 3.76
CA VAL A 207 -35.90 -0.37 4.10
C VAL A 207 -36.31 0.01 5.52
N THR A 208 -35.39 -0.12 6.49
CA THR A 208 -35.67 0.30 7.88
C THR A 208 -35.83 1.81 8.02
N GLY A 209 -35.15 2.61 7.19
CA GLY A 209 -35.39 4.05 7.06
C GLY A 209 -36.81 4.35 6.57
N LEU A 210 -37.25 3.68 5.49
CA LEU A 210 -38.61 3.81 4.98
C LEU A 210 -39.67 3.38 6.02
N LEU A 211 -39.43 2.28 6.75
CA LEU A 211 -40.30 1.83 7.84
C LEU A 211 -40.39 2.85 8.97
N SER A 212 -39.28 3.51 9.31
CA SER A 212 -39.23 4.54 10.36
C SER A 212 -40.13 5.75 10.05
N GLU A 213 -40.42 6.02 8.77
CA GLU A 213 -41.29 7.11 8.33
C GLU A 213 -42.78 6.71 8.29
N THR A 214 -43.12 5.45 8.59
CA THR A 214 -44.51 4.98 8.70
C THR A 214 -45.02 5.08 10.14
N LYS A 215 -46.34 4.92 10.34
CA LYS A 215 -46.92 4.84 11.68
C LYS A 215 -46.54 3.51 12.33
N LEU A 216 -45.54 3.54 13.21
CA LEU A 216 -45.07 2.39 13.99
C LEU A 216 -45.57 2.45 15.43
N GLN A 217 -45.85 1.29 16.03
CA GLN A 217 -46.03 1.18 17.48
C GLN A 217 -44.70 1.44 18.21
N PRO A 218 -44.71 1.88 19.49
CA PRO A 218 -43.49 2.20 20.23
C PRO A 218 -42.44 1.07 20.22
N GLU A 219 -42.89 -0.17 20.39
CA GLU A 219 -42.03 -1.36 20.38
C GLU A 219 -41.44 -1.64 18.98
N GLN A 220 -42.22 -1.45 17.91
CA GLN A 220 -41.74 -1.59 16.53
C GLN A 220 -40.73 -0.51 16.17
N LYS A 221 -40.92 0.72 16.66
CA LYS A 221 -39.95 1.80 16.49
C LYS A 221 -38.63 1.47 17.16
N GLU A 222 -38.66 0.91 18.38
CA GLU A 222 -37.46 0.46 19.08
C GLU A 222 -36.73 -0.64 18.30
N TYR A 223 -37.43 -1.63 17.75
CA TYR A 223 -36.82 -2.65 16.89
C TYR A 223 -36.16 -2.07 15.65
N VAL A 224 -36.82 -1.14 14.96
CA VAL A 224 -36.27 -0.45 13.78
C VAL A 224 -35.04 0.37 14.15
N ASP A 225 -35.06 1.09 15.27
CA ASP A 225 -33.93 1.87 15.76
C ASP A 225 -32.73 0.97 16.14
N ILE A 226 -32.98 -0.19 16.75
CA ILE A 226 -31.94 -1.20 17.05
C ILE A 226 -31.31 -1.74 15.76
N ILE A 227 -32.12 -2.14 14.77
CA ILE A 227 -31.61 -2.65 13.49
C ILE A 227 -30.76 -1.58 12.80
N ARG A 228 -31.23 -0.33 12.76
CA ARG A 228 -30.48 0.78 12.18
C ARG A 228 -29.17 1.04 12.91
N ARG A 229 -29.17 1.00 14.25
CA ARG A 229 -27.95 1.19 15.04
C ARG A 229 -26.93 0.09 14.78
N ASN A 230 -27.37 -1.17 14.71
CA ASN A 230 -26.49 -2.31 14.46
C ASN A 230 -25.95 -2.32 13.02
N GLY A 231 -26.77 -1.95 12.02
CA GLY A 231 -26.32 -1.80 10.64
C GLY A 231 -25.24 -0.72 10.49
N ASN A 232 -25.45 0.45 11.11
CA ASN A 232 -24.42 1.50 11.13
C ASN A 232 -23.14 1.07 11.87
N LEU A 233 -23.28 0.34 12.98
CA LEU A 233 -22.12 -0.22 13.70
C LEU A 233 -21.32 -1.13 12.79
N LEU A 234 -21.97 -2.06 12.08
CA LEU A 234 -21.32 -3.00 11.17
C LEU A 234 -20.58 -2.29 10.04
N LEU A 235 -21.20 -1.27 9.42
CA LEU A 235 -20.55 -0.46 8.38
C LEU A 235 -19.31 0.26 8.90
N ASN A 236 -19.37 0.80 10.12
CA ASN A 236 -18.19 1.43 10.74
C ASN A 236 -17.07 0.42 10.98
N LEU A 237 -17.37 -0.80 11.47
CA LEU A 237 -16.34 -1.82 11.66
C LEU A 237 -15.68 -2.23 10.35
N LEU A 238 -16.49 -2.31 9.30
CA LEU A 238 -16.03 -2.68 7.97
C LEU A 238 -15.15 -1.58 7.35
N ASN A 239 -15.52 -0.31 7.54
CA ASN A 239 -14.67 0.82 7.18
C ASN A 239 -13.36 0.83 7.99
N ASP A 240 -13.40 0.56 9.29
CA ASP A 240 -12.20 0.46 10.14
C ASP A 240 -11.25 -0.64 9.61
N ILE A 241 -11.78 -1.81 9.26
CA ILE A 241 -10.97 -2.91 8.71
C ILE A 241 -10.33 -2.51 7.37
N LEU A 242 -11.08 -1.82 6.52
CA LEU A 242 -10.60 -1.39 5.21
C LEU A 242 -9.54 -0.31 5.33
N ASP A 243 -9.76 0.69 6.19
CA ASP A 243 -8.79 1.74 6.49
C ASP A 243 -7.51 1.14 7.09
N PHE A 244 -7.64 0.19 8.02
CA PHE A 244 -6.49 -0.54 8.57
C PHE A 244 -5.72 -1.31 7.49
N SER A 245 -6.43 -2.02 6.60
CA SER A 245 -5.79 -2.74 5.49
C SER A 245 -5.07 -1.81 4.51
N LYS A 246 -5.60 -0.62 4.25
CA LYS A 246 -4.98 0.40 3.39
C LYS A 246 -3.76 1.04 4.04
N LEU A 247 -3.81 1.25 5.36
CA LEU A 247 -2.68 1.72 6.15
C LEU A 247 -1.52 0.70 6.11
N GLU A 248 -1.78 -0.58 6.33
CA GLU A 248 -0.74 -1.62 6.29
C GLU A 248 -0.08 -1.79 4.91
N SER A 249 -0.84 -1.55 3.83
CA SER A 249 -0.34 -1.70 2.47
C SER A 249 0.38 -0.44 1.93
N SER A 250 0.47 0.65 2.70
CA SER A 250 0.98 1.96 2.22
C SER A 250 0.24 2.53 0.99
N HIS A 251 -0.97 2.04 0.69
CA HIS A 251 -1.80 2.51 -0.42
C HIS A 251 -2.77 3.64 -0.01
N MET A 252 -2.69 4.09 1.25
CA MET A 252 -3.50 5.21 1.71
C MET A 252 -2.93 6.53 1.20
N LYS A 253 -3.76 7.34 0.54
CA LYS A 253 -3.41 8.71 0.09
C LYS A 253 -4.00 9.72 1.07
N ILE A 254 -3.23 10.75 1.41
CA ILE A 254 -3.65 11.89 2.23
C ILE A 254 -3.90 13.06 1.28
N GLU A 255 -5.10 13.61 1.29
CA GLU A 255 -5.47 14.75 0.45
C GLU A 255 -5.14 16.05 1.19
N ILE A 256 -4.07 16.73 0.80
CA ILE A 256 -3.67 17.99 1.43
C ILE A 256 -4.44 19.15 0.80
N ILE A 257 -5.40 19.70 1.54
CA ILE A 257 -6.18 20.88 1.14
C ILE A 257 -6.14 21.96 2.22
N ALA A 258 -6.32 23.22 1.83
CA ALA A 258 -6.40 24.34 2.76
C ALA A 258 -7.82 24.47 3.35
N PHE A 259 -7.92 24.51 4.68
CA PHE A 259 -9.18 24.69 5.40
C PHE A 259 -8.96 25.39 6.76
N ASP A 260 -10.05 25.88 7.38
CA ASP A 260 -10.02 26.47 8.71
C ASP A 260 -10.09 25.39 9.80
N LEU A 261 -9.02 25.23 10.58
CA LEU A 261 -8.96 24.26 11.68
C LEU A 261 -9.99 24.57 12.77
N MET A 262 -10.31 25.84 13.01
CA MET A 262 -11.26 26.23 14.05
C MET A 262 -12.70 25.84 13.67
N ASP A 263 -13.03 25.87 12.38
CA ASP A 263 -14.32 25.36 11.89
C ASP A 263 -14.41 23.86 12.11
N LEU A 264 -13.36 23.11 11.79
CA LEU A 264 -13.31 21.67 12.01
C LEU A 264 -13.47 21.31 13.51
N LEU A 265 -12.78 22.01 14.41
CA LEU A 265 -12.89 21.79 15.85
C LEU A 265 -14.29 22.11 16.36
N ARG A 266 -14.92 23.19 15.87
CA ARG A 266 -16.31 23.54 16.20
C ARG A 266 -17.29 22.48 15.72
N ASP A 267 -17.13 21.97 14.51
CA ASP A 267 -17.96 20.88 13.97
C ASP A 267 -17.90 19.63 14.86
N VAL A 268 -16.69 19.22 15.26
CA VAL A 268 -16.51 18.09 16.17
C VAL A 268 -17.16 18.38 17.52
N PHE A 269 -17.04 19.60 18.04
CA PHE A 269 -17.68 19.99 19.29
C PHE A 269 -19.22 19.89 19.20
N TYR A 270 -19.84 20.50 18.19
CA TYR A 270 -21.30 20.48 18.04
C TYR A 270 -21.87 19.07 17.81
N LEU A 271 -21.11 18.19 17.14
CA LEU A 271 -21.47 16.79 16.95
C LEU A 271 -21.70 16.07 18.30
N PHE A 272 -20.87 16.35 19.30
CA PHE A 272 -20.94 15.69 20.61
C PHE A 272 -21.64 16.51 21.70
N GLU A 273 -21.95 17.79 21.47
CA GLU A 273 -22.67 18.63 22.44
C GLU A 273 -24.04 18.04 22.80
N THR A 274 -24.80 17.59 21.80
CA THR A 274 -26.10 16.94 22.02
C THR A 274 -25.95 15.62 22.78
N TYR A 275 -24.87 14.89 22.53
CA TYR A 275 -24.56 13.64 23.22
C TYR A 275 -24.20 13.87 24.70
N ALA A 276 -23.40 14.90 24.97
CA ALA A 276 -23.02 15.32 26.31
C ALA A 276 -24.26 15.69 27.15
N LYS A 277 -25.19 16.49 26.58
CA LYS A 277 -26.45 16.86 27.23
C LYS A 277 -27.30 15.64 27.59
N ARG A 278 -27.40 14.65 26.70
CA ARG A 278 -28.14 13.40 26.96
C ARG A 278 -27.52 12.56 28.07
N LYS A 279 -26.18 12.52 28.15
CA LYS A 279 -25.45 11.82 29.22
C LYS A 279 -25.28 12.64 30.51
N ASN A 280 -25.70 13.91 30.51
CA ASN A 280 -25.48 14.86 31.60
C ASN A 280 -23.99 14.99 31.99
N LEU A 281 -23.12 15.07 30.99
CA LEU A 281 -21.68 15.29 31.13
C LEU A 281 -21.33 16.72 30.73
N GLU A 282 -20.35 17.30 31.40
CA GLU A 282 -19.82 18.61 31.02
C GLU A 282 -18.90 18.48 29.80
N PHE A 283 -19.10 19.31 28.77
CA PHE A 283 -18.27 19.29 27.56
C PHE A 283 -17.79 20.70 27.21
N LYS A 284 -16.47 20.88 27.07
CA LYS A 284 -15.85 22.19 26.89
C LYS A 284 -14.78 22.17 25.80
N MET A 285 -14.63 23.29 25.11
CA MET A 285 -13.42 23.61 24.34
C MET A 285 -12.58 24.62 25.12
N VAL A 286 -11.28 24.38 25.25
CA VAL A 286 -10.35 25.20 26.04
C VAL A 286 -9.09 25.48 25.23
N GLY A 287 -8.70 26.73 25.06
CA GLY A 287 -7.50 27.07 24.31
C GLY A 287 -7.52 28.51 23.81
N ASP A 288 -6.41 28.95 23.23
CA ASP A 288 -6.38 30.21 22.49
C ASP A 288 -7.23 30.05 21.23
N GLN A 289 -8.29 30.84 21.12
CA GLN A 289 -9.28 30.75 20.04
C GLN A 289 -9.02 31.86 19.02
N PRO A 290 -8.05 31.68 18.08
CA PRO A 290 -7.92 32.62 16.99
C PRO A 290 -9.22 32.62 16.19
N SER A 291 -9.58 33.78 15.63
CA SER A 291 -10.80 33.92 14.84
C SER A 291 -10.83 33.02 13.60
N SER A 292 -9.67 32.58 13.12
CA SER A 292 -9.50 31.72 11.95
C SER A 292 -8.05 31.22 11.91
N LEU A 293 -7.84 29.93 11.66
CA LEU A 293 -6.50 29.34 11.53
C LEU A 293 -6.50 28.41 10.31
N ILE A 294 -5.90 28.88 9.22
CA ILE A 294 -5.93 28.17 7.93
C ILE A 294 -4.68 27.32 7.80
N ILE A 295 -4.91 26.04 7.62
CA ILE A 295 -3.87 25.01 7.56
C ILE A 295 -4.04 24.15 6.32
N SER A 296 -2.95 23.55 5.85
CA SER A 296 -2.96 22.63 4.72
C SER A 296 -2.72 21.19 5.18
N THR A 297 -3.78 20.39 5.22
CA THR A 297 -3.74 18.94 5.50
C THR A 297 -5.03 18.28 5.04
N ASP A 298 -5.28 17.03 5.44
CA ASP A 298 -6.53 16.33 5.18
C ASP A 298 -7.56 16.56 6.29
N PRO A 299 -8.61 17.39 6.07
CA PRO A 299 -9.61 17.67 7.10
C PRO A 299 -10.46 16.45 7.43
N ASN A 300 -10.72 15.56 6.46
CA ASN A 300 -11.57 14.39 6.69
C ASN A 300 -10.87 13.39 7.61
N ARG A 301 -9.56 13.16 7.40
CA ARG A 301 -8.75 12.28 8.27
C ARG A 301 -8.51 12.91 9.64
N LEU A 302 -8.27 14.21 9.71
CA LEU A 302 -8.18 14.91 10.99
C LEU A 302 -9.49 14.81 11.78
N LYS A 303 -10.63 15.04 11.11
CA LYS A 303 -11.98 14.85 11.69
C LYS A 303 -12.16 13.43 12.21
N GLN A 304 -11.77 12.43 11.42
CA GLN A 304 -11.88 11.02 11.79
C GLN A 304 -11.09 10.70 13.07
N ILE A 305 -9.84 11.18 13.17
CA ILE A 305 -9.03 11.02 14.39
C ILE A 305 -9.75 11.68 15.59
N LEU A 306 -10.15 12.95 15.46
CA LEU A 306 -10.75 13.72 16.56
C LEU A 306 -12.08 13.10 17.02
N VAL A 307 -12.95 12.73 16.08
CA VAL A 307 -14.23 12.06 16.37
C VAL A 307 -14.00 10.75 17.11
N ASN A 308 -13.00 9.95 16.72
CA ASN A 308 -12.67 8.71 17.41
C ASN A 308 -12.17 8.95 18.85
N LEU A 309 -11.27 9.93 19.06
CA LEU A 309 -10.78 10.27 20.39
C LEU A 309 -11.89 10.79 21.31
N VAL A 310 -12.72 11.71 20.82
CA VAL A 310 -13.84 12.30 21.60
C VAL A 310 -14.91 11.25 21.89
N SER A 311 -15.24 10.40 20.92
CA SER A 311 -16.17 9.28 21.12
C SER A 311 -15.68 8.32 22.21
N ASN A 312 -14.39 7.97 22.21
CA ASN A 312 -13.80 7.14 23.26
C ASN A 312 -13.85 7.83 24.63
N ALA A 313 -13.55 9.12 24.73
CA ALA A 313 -13.67 9.87 25.97
C ALA A 313 -15.10 9.81 26.55
N PHE A 314 -16.12 10.04 25.72
CA PHE A 314 -17.53 9.95 26.12
C PHE A 314 -18.02 8.54 26.44
N LYS A 315 -17.41 7.54 25.82
CA LYS A 315 -17.72 6.13 26.03
C LYS A 315 -17.25 5.64 27.40
N PHE A 316 -16.06 6.06 27.83
CA PHE A 316 -15.42 5.63 29.07
C PHE A 316 -15.63 6.59 30.26
N THR A 317 -16.36 7.68 30.05
CA THR A 317 -16.78 8.62 31.10
C THR A 317 -18.27 8.47 31.39
N GLU A 318 -18.61 8.01 32.59
CA GLU A 318 -20.02 7.92 33.04
C GLU A 318 -20.48 9.20 33.75
N LYS A 319 -19.60 9.86 34.52
CA LYS A 319 -19.85 11.11 35.23
C LYS A 319 -18.61 12.01 35.15
N GLY A 320 -18.82 13.32 35.14
CA GLY A 320 -17.74 14.33 35.10
C GLY A 320 -17.71 15.10 33.79
N SER A 321 -16.52 15.27 33.21
CA SER A 321 -16.31 16.16 32.08
C SER A 321 -15.43 15.56 30.99
N VAL A 322 -15.68 15.96 29.75
CA VAL A 322 -14.80 15.77 28.60
C VAL A 322 -14.40 17.17 28.09
N SER A 323 -13.15 17.35 27.67
CA SER A 323 -12.71 18.62 27.07
C SER A 323 -11.81 18.41 25.86
N ILE A 324 -11.97 19.29 24.87
CA ILE A 324 -11.03 19.44 23.76
C ILE A 324 -10.17 20.66 24.09
N GLU A 325 -8.89 20.42 24.37
CA GLU A 325 -7.92 21.48 24.60
C GLU A 325 -7.05 21.68 23.37
N PHE A 326 -6.69 22.92 23.03
CA PHE A 326 -5.80 23.20 21.91
C PHE A 326 -4.85 24.36 22.18
N GLU A 327 -3.62 24.22 21.71
CA GLU A 327 -2.55 25.22 21.78
C GLU A 327 -1.92 25.33 20.38
N PHE A 328 -1.77 26.57 19.90
CA PHE A 328 -1.16 26.89 18.61
C PHE A 328 0.05 27.80 18.84
N ASP A 329 1.23 27.40 18.39
CA ASP A 329 2.44 28.25 18.41
C ASP A 329 2.75 28.71 16.98
N ILE A 330 2.37 29.95 16.69
CA ILE A 330 2.59 30.60 15.40
C ILE A 330 3.86 31.44 15.54
N LYS A 331 5.00 30.88 15.11
CA LYS A 331 6.24 31.67 15.03
C LYS A 331 6.15 32.63 13.85
N SER A 332 6.43 33.90 14.10
CA SER A 332 6.18 35.04 13.22
C SER A 332 6.90 34.98 11.85
N ASP A 333 7.80 34.03 11.65
CA ASP A 333 8.69 33.91 10.48
C ASP A 333 8.62 32.52 9.80
N SER A 334 7.73 31.61 10.23
CA SER A 334 7.61 30.27 9.65
C SER A 334 6.29 30.08 8.90
N LYS A 335 6.36 29.55 7.67
CA LYS A 335 5.20 29.01 6.92
C LYS A 335 4.55 27.78 7.58
N GLN A 336 4.85 27.53 8.86
CA GLN A 336 4.41 26.36 9.62
C GLN A 336 3.96 26.80 11.01
N CYS A 337 2.97 26.09 11.54
CA CYS A 337 2.44 26.25 12.89
C CYS A 337 2.66 24.94 13.66
N ASP A 338 3.18 25.04 14.89
CA ASP A 338 3.22 23.91 15.82
C ASP A 338 1.83 23.82 16.48
N ILE A 339 1.11 22.72 16.23
CA ILE A 339 -0.22 22.48 16.81
C ILE A 339 -0.14 21.41 17.90
N ARG A 340 -0.92 21.61 18.97
CA ARG A 340 -1.18 20.60 20.00
C ARG A 340 -2.68 20.57 20.30
N ILE A 341 -3.33 19.43 20.05
CA ILE A 341 -4.75 19.21 20.32
C ILE A 341 -4.85 18.04 21.31
N ARG A 342 -5.46 18.27 22.46
CA ARG A 342 -5.66 17.27 23.52
C ARG A 342 -7.14 16.97 23.71
N VAL A 343 -7.50 15.70 23.78
CA VAL A 343 -8.82 15.24 24.23
C VAL A 343 -8.66 14.67 25.64
N LYS A 344 -9.29 15.32 26.62
CA LYS A 344 -9.21 14.96 28.03
C LYS A 344 -10.55 14.47 28.54
N ASP A 345 -10.52 13.39 29.31
CA ASP A 345 -11.68 12.80 29.96
C ASP A 345 -11.42 12.62 31.46
N THR A 346 -12.48 12.57 32.26
CA THR A 346 -12.43 12.24 33.70
C THR A 346 -12.97 10.83 33.97
N GLY A 347 -12.82 9.92 33.01
CA GLY A 347 -13.35 8.57 33.06
C GLY A 347 -12.53 7.60 33.92
N ILE A 348 -12.68 6.31 33.64
CA ILE A 348 -12.06 5.22 34.41
C ILE A 348 -10.53 5.19 34.34
N GLY A 349 -9.93 5.87 33.37
CA GLY A 349 -8.49 5.82 33.09
C GLY A 349 -8.00 4.46 32.57
N ILE A 350 -6.72 4.40 32.20
CA ILE A 350 -6.06 3.25 31.56
C ILE A 350 -4.84 2.85 32.40
N PRO A 351 -4.67 1.56 32.74
CA PRO A 351 -3.49 1.05 33.44
C PRO A 351 -2.19 1.25 32.64
N GLU A 352 -1.09 1.57 33.33
CA GLU A 352 0.21 1.87 32.70
C GLU A 352 0.74 0.72 31.83
N GLN A 353 0.55 -0.52 32.25
CA GLN A 353 0.95 -1.71 31.49
C GLN A 353 0.28 -1.76 30.10
N LYS A 354 -0.96 -1.26 30.00
CA LYS A 354 -1.77 -1.28 28.77
C LYS A 354 -1.60 -0.03 27.90
N LEU A 355 -1.04 1.06 28.43
CA LEU A 355 -0.71 2.25 27.63
C LEU A 355 0.27 1.95 26.50
N LYS A 356 1.20 0.99 26.71
CA LYS A 356 2.17 0.57 25.68
C LYS A 356 1.55 -0.20 24.52
N GLU A 357 0.45 -0.91 24.78
CA GLU A 357 -0.27 -1.74 23.80
C GLU A 357 -1.47 -1.00 23.19
N LEU A 358 -1.79 0.21 23.68
CA LEU A 358 -3.03 0.93 23.38
C LEU A 358 -3.25 1.21 21.88
N PHE A 359 -2.17 1.40 21.14
CA PHE A 359 -2.20 1.67 19.70
C PHE A 359 -1.93 0.43 18.84
N GLN A 360 -1.80 -0.76 19.44
CA GLN A 360 -1.65 -2.01 18.69
C GLN A 360 -3.02 -2.49 18.21
N ALA A 361 -3.10 -2.87 16.94
CA ALA A 361 -4.33 -3.35 16.31
C ALA A 361 -4.91 -4.56 17.07
N TYR A 362 -6.24 -4.61 17.16
CA TYR A 362 -7.03 -5.68 17.81
C TYR A 362 -6.82 -5.82 19.33
N THR A 363 -6.10 -4.89 19.97
CA THR A 363 -5.95 -4.90 21.42
C THR A 363 -7.21 -4.33 22.08
N GLN A 364 -7.92 -5.15 22.85
CA GLN A 364 -9.10 -4.73 23.63
C GLN A 364 -8.83 -4.88 25.13
N MET A 365 -9.40 -3.98 25.94
CA MET A 365 -9.44 -4.14 27.40
C MET A 365 -10.30 -5.35 27.78
N ASP A 366 -9.92 -6.05 28.85
CA ASP A 366 -10.47 -7.30 29.39
C ASP A 366 -11.92 -7.65 29.02
N THR A 367 -12.22 -8.95 28.94
CA THR A 367 -13.54 -9.52 28.59
C THR A 367 -14.74 -8.96 29.38
N SER A 368 -14.54 -8.30 30.52
CA SER A 368 -15.56 -7.60 31.32
C SER A 368 -15.85 -6.17 30.83
N VAL A 369 -14.84 -5.40 30.40
CA VAL A 369 -14.99 -4.03 29.88
C VAL A 369 -15.43 -4.06 28.41
N SER A 370 -14.91 -5.02 27.62
CA SER A 370 -15.35 -5.25 26.24
C SER A 370 -16.84 -5.64 26.16
N ARG A 371 -17.37 -6.38 27.15
CA ARG A 371 -18.80 -6.72 27.25
C ARG A 371 -19.72 -5.50 27.51
N LYS A 372 -19.24 -4.46 28.20
CA LYS A 372 -20.07 -3.29 28.56
C LYS A 372 -19.98 -2.14 27.55
N TYR A 373 -18.83 -1.99 26.86
CA TYR A 373 -18.61 -0.85 25.97
C TYR A 373 -18.30 -1.23 24.51
N GLY A 374 -17.97 -2.49 24.19
CA GLY A 374 -17.71 -2.98 22.82
C GLY A 374 -16.57 -2.25 22.10
N GLY A 375 -16.31 -2.58 20.83
CA GLY A 375 -15.31 -1.91 19.97
C GLY A 375 -14.43 -2.93 19.23
N THR A 376 -13.83 -2.55 18.10
CA THR A 376 -12.95 -3.42 17.30
C THR A 376 -11.53 -3.49 17.82
N GLY A 377 -11.09 -2.49 18.59
CA GLY A 377 -9.68 -2.30 18.93
C GLY A 377 -8.84 -1.77 17.76
N LEU A 378 -9.48 -1.36 16.66
CA LEU A 378 -8.81 -0.82 15.47
C LEU A 378 -8.74 0.72 15.48
N GLY A 379 -9.73 1.40 16.06
CA GLY A 379 -9.86 2.86 15.96
C GLY A 379 -8.61 3.65 16.41
N LEU A 380 -7.99 3.27 17.53
CA LEU A 380 -6.77 3.96 18.01
C LEU A 380 -5.54 3.63 17.16
N ALA A 381 -5.41 2.39 16.66
CA ALA A 381 -4.35 2.00 15.75
C ALA A 381 -4.45 2.77 14.41
N ILE A 382 -5.66 2.88 13.86
CA ILE A 382 -5.95 3.68 12.65
C ILE A 382 -5.65 5.16 12.92
N SER A 383 -6.12 5.69 14.05
CA SER A 383 -5.87 7.09 14.43
C SER A 383 -4.38 7.42 14.51
N LYS A 384 -3.57 6.49 15.05
CA LYS A 384 -2.13 6.64 15.10
C LYS A 384 -1.50 6.59 13.72
N GLY A 385 -1.88 5.61 12.88
CA GLY A 385 -1.38 5.50 11.51
C GLY A 385 -1.71 6.73 10.66
N LEU A 386 -2.93 7.24 10.75
CA LEU A 386 -3.36 8.48 10.09
C LEU A 386 -2.55 9.69 10.57
N ALA A 387 -2.38 9.83 11.89
CA ALA A 387 -1.56 10.91 12.45
C ALA A 387 -0.13 10.86 11.92
N GLU A 388 0.51 9.68 11.92
CA GLU A 388 1.88 9.50 11.45
C GLU A 388 2.02 9.83 9.95
N MET A 389 1.08 9.41 9.11
CA MET A 389 1.05 9.76 7.68
C MET A 389 0.89 11.27 7.43
N MET A 390 0.20 11.96 8.34
CA MET A 390 0.03 13.43 8.31
C MET A 390 1.18 14.17 9.01
N ASN A 391 2.27 13.48 9.39
CA ASN A 391 3.40 14.01 10.16
C ASN A 391 3.03 14.54 11.57
N PHE A 392 1.95 14.01 12.13
CA PHE A 392 1.56 14.23 13.52
C PHE A 392 1.97 13.06 14.41
N LYS A 393 2.22 13.36 15.67
CA LYS A 393 2.45 12.39 16.74
C LYS A 393 1.19 12.29 17.59
N LEU A 394 0.63 11.08 17.72
CA LEU A 394 -0.46 10.77 18.64
C LEU A 394 0.11 10.09 19.89
N THR A 395 -0.16 10.65 21.07
CA THR A 395 0.27 10.11 22.37
C THR A 395 -0.91 10.02 23.34
N ALA A 396 -0.76 9.20 24.39
CA ALA A 396 -1.76 9.03 25.43
C ALA A 396 -1.10 9.00 26.81
N GLN A 397 -1.74 9.68 27.77
CA GLN A 397 -1.41 9.66 29.18
C GLN A 397 -2.69 9.35 29.96
N SER A 398 -2.62 8.49 30.97
CA SER A 398 -3.81 8.12 31.72
C SER A 398 -3.48 7.67 33.12
N VAL A 399 -4.39 7.93 34.06
CA VAL A 399 -4.29 7.46 35.44
C VAL A 399 -5.63 6.85 35.83
N ILE A 400 -5.59 5.64 36.38
CA ILE A 400 -6.79 4.90 36.81
C ILE A 400 -7.64 5.78 37.75
N ASN A 401 -8.93 5.86 37.46
CA ASN A 401 -9.96 6.65 38.14
C ASN A 401 -9.74 8.19 38.14
N ARG A 402 -8.81 8.70 37.33
CA ARG A 402 -8.63 10.14 37.10
C ARG A 402 -8.85 10.55 35.65
N GLY A 403 -9.05 9.58 34.76
CA GLY A 403 -9.30 9.76 33.33
C GLY A 403 -8.04 9.73 32.47
N SER A 404 -8.19 10.09 31.20
CA SER A 404 -7.13 10.02 30.19
C SER A 404 -6.99 11.33 29.41
N VAL A 405 -5.80 11.51 28.81
CA VAL A 405 -5.47 12.61 27.92
C VAL A 405 -4.83 12.01 26.67
N PHE A 406 -5.47 12.22 25.53
CA PHE A 406 -4.92 11.87 24.21
C PHE A 406 -4.46 13.15 23.53
N GLU A 407 -3.22 13.19 23.05
CA GLU A 407 -2.62 14.38 22.44
C GLU A 407 -2.17 14.10 21.01
N ILE A 408 -2.62 14.94 20.08
CA ILE A 408 -2.10 15.04 18.71
C ILE A 408 -1.22 16.27 18.64
N SER A 409 0.02 16.10 18.21
CA SER A 409 1.00 17.19 18.13
C SER A 409 1.84 17.12 16.85
N GLY A 410 2.18 18.26 16.27
CA GLY A 410 3.16 18.32 15.17
C GLY A 410 3.12 19.62 14.39
N ARG A 411 3.91 19.67 13.32
CA ARG A 411 4.05 20.85 12.45
C ARG A 411 3.11 20.75 11.27
N ILE A 412 2.33 21.80 11.04
CA ILE A 412 1.45 21.89 9.88
C ILE A 412 1.75 23.15 9.06
N PRO A 413 1.74 23.08 7.72
CA PRO A 413 1.84 24.27 6.89
C PRO A 413 0.64 25.19 7.09
N LEU A 414 0.91 26.49 7.22
CA LEU A 414 -0.12 27.53 7.15
C LEU A 414 -0.45 27.80 5.68
N ALA A 415 -1.74 28.02 5.39
CA ALA A 415 -2.22 28.41 4.07
C ALA A 415 -2.82 29.82 4.10
N GLU A 416 -2.90 30.47 2.95
CA GLU A 416 -3.56 31.76 2.82
C GLU A 416 -5.08 31.62 2.69
N ARG A 417 -5.84 32.64 3.12
CA ARG A 417 -7.31 32.68 2.97
C ARG A 417 -7.79 32.53 1.52
N SER A 418 -6.97 32.96 0.57
CA SER A 418 -7.20 32.86 -0.87
C SER A 418 -7.13 31.42 -1.39
N GLU A 419 -6.49 30.50 -0.66
CA GLU A 419 -6.25 29.11 -1.09
C GLU A 419 -7.31 28.12 -0.56
N VAL A 420 -8.28 28.60 0.23
CA VAL A 420 -9.34 27.77 0.81
C VAL A 420 -10.25 27.24 -0.30
N ASN A 421 -10.02 26.00 -0.72
CA ASN A 421 -10.89 25.24 -1.63
C ASN A 421 -12.00 24.47 -0.89
N PHE A 422 -12.17 24.73 0.41
CA PHE A 422 -13.22 24.12 1.23
C PHE A 422 -14.39 25.09 1.39
N GLU A 423 -15.26 25.18 0.37
CA GLU A 423 -16.58 25.78 0.55
C GLU A 423 -17.46 24.83 1.39
N LEU A 424 -17.61 25.13 2.68
CA LEU A 424 -18.70 24.57 3.46
C LEU A 424 -20.01 25.10 2.86
N LYS A 425 -20.78 24.22 2.19
CA LYS A 425 -22.17 24.49 1.79
C LYS A 425 -22.94 24.97 3.02
N LYS A 426 -23.19 26.28 3.12
CA LYS A 426 -24.21 26.82 4.02
C LYS A 426 -25.56 26.30 3.56
N LEU A 427 -26.10 25.33 4.28
CA LEU A 427 -27.54 25.05 4.25
C LEU A 427 -28.27 26.26 4.84
N ASN A 428 -28.78 27.13 3.97
CA ASN A 428 -29.83 28.06 4.36
C ASN A 428 -31.11 27.23 4.55
N PRO A 429 -31.74 27.19 5.74
CA PRO A 429 -32.95 26.40 5.98
C PRO A 429 -34.23 27.01 5.37
N ASP A 430 -34.13 28.12 4.64
CA ASP A 430 -35.27 28.91 4.20
C ASP A 430 -35.39 28.97 2.67
N THR A 431 -35.76 27.85 2.05
CA THR A 431 -36.47 27.86 0.76
C THR A 431 -37.62 26.86 0.80
N ASN A 432 -38.62 27.14 1.63
CA ASN A 432 -39.94 26.59 1.46
C ASN A 432 -40.58 27.24 0.22
N GLY A 433 -40.77 26.45 -0.83
CA GLY A 433 -41.63 26.79 -1.96
C GLY A 433 -40.89 27.04 -3.27
N THR A 434 -40.58 25.96 -3.99
CA THR A 434 -40.40 26.05 -5.44
C THR A 434 -41.28 24.99 -6.08
N SER A 435 -42.18 25.41 -6.99
CA SER A 435 -43.11 24.53 -7.71
C SER A 435 -42.39 23.31 -8.28
N ILE A 436 -42.94 22.12 -8.04
CA ILE A 436 -42.53 20.87 -8.70
C ILE A 436 -42.67 21.11 -10.21
N GLN A 437 -41.54 21.26 -10.91
CA GLN A 437 -41.52 21.24 -12.38
C GLN A 437 -41.59 19.78 -12.83
N ASP A 438 -42.35 19.50 -13.88
CA ASP A 438 -42.37 18.18 -14.54
C ASP A 438 -40.99 17.88 -15.14
N LEU A 439 -40.14 17.18 -14.37
CA LEU A 439 -38.83 16.70 -14.80
C LEU A 439 -38.93 15.24 -15.24
N ARG A 440 -38.42 14.92 -16.43
CA ARG A 440 -38.23 13.53 -16.84
C ARG A 440 -36.95 13.00 -16.23
N ILE A 441 -37.09 12.22 -15.17
CA ILE A 441 -35.97 11.60 -14.45
C ILE A 441 -35.82 10.14 -14.89
N LEU A 442 -34.62 9.79 -15.34
CA LEU A 442 -34.23 8.40 -15.62
C LEU A 442 -33.25 7.93 -14.56
N VAL A 443 -33.35 6.68 -14.15
CA VAL A 443 -32.40 6.04 -13.23
C VAL A 443 -31.94 4.71 -13.82
N ALA A 444 -30.63 4.52 -13.97
CA ALA A 444 -30.02 3.24 -14.31
C ALA A 444 -29.36 2.62 -13.07
N GLU A 445 -29.85 1.46 -12.66
CA GLU A 445 -29.43 0.71 -11.46
C GLU A 445 -29.76 -0.77 -11.68
N ASP A 446 -28.82 -1.69 -11.43
CA ASP A 446 -29.01 -3.12 -11.68
C ASP A 446 -29.63 -3.88 -10.49
N ASN A 447 -29.47 -3.36 -9.27
CA ASN A 447 -29.96 -3.99 -8.06
C ASN A 447 -31.42 -3.61 -7.74
N GLU A 448 -32.34 -4.58 -7.74
CA GLU A 448 -33.77 -4.36 -7.47
C GLU A 448 -34.06 -3.62 -6.15
N THR A 449 -33.26 -3.85 -5.10
CA THR A 449 -33.44 -3.16 -3.81
C THR A 449 -33.06 -1.69 -3.91
N ASN A 450 -31.97 -1.39 -4.62
CA ASN A 450 -31.55 -0.01 -4.86
C ASN A 450 -32.52 0.71 -5.80
N GLN A 451 -33.02 0.02 -6.84
CA GLN A 451 -34.07 0.52 -7.74
C GLN A 451 -35.32 0.92 -6.94
N MET A 452 -35.77 0.07 -6.02
CA MET A 452 -36.90 0.38 -5.16
C MET A 452 -36.60 1.60 -4.26
N LEU A 453 -35.41 1.69 -3.69
CA LEU A 453 -35.01 2.78 -2.79
C LEU A 453 -35.01 4.14 -3.51
N ILE A 454 -34.27 4.26 -4.62
CA ILE A 454 -34.18 5.52 -5.38
C ILE A 454 -35.54 5.94 -5.91
N LYS A 455 -36.34 4.98 -6.42
CA LYS A 455 -37.71 5.23 -6.86
C LYS A 455 -38.56 5.81 -5.73
N LYS A 456 -38.54 5.19 -4.55
CA LYS A 456 -39.31 5.66 -3.38
C LYS A 456 -38.86 7.02 -2.88
N VAL A 457 -37.56 7.32 -2.93
CA VAL A 457 -37.04 8.64 -2.55
C VAL A 457 -37.52 9.73 -3.52
N LEU A 458 -37.44 9.48 -4.83
CA LEU A 458 -37.89 10.42 -5.86
C LEU A 458 -39.42 10.60 -5.86
N GLU A 459 -40.20 9.52 -5.68
CA GLU A 459 -41.66 9.57 -5.47
C GLU A 459 -42.03 10.46 -4.26
N LYS A 460 -41.30 10.35 -3.15
CA LYS A 460 -41.48 11.19 -1.95
C LYS A 460 -41.07 12.65 -2.14
N LEU A 461 -40.28 12.95 -3.16
CA LEU A 461 -39.95 14.31 -3.59
C LEU A 461 -40.95 14.86 -4.62
N GLY A 462 -41.93 14.04 -5.04
CA GLY A 462 -42.98 14.43 -5.97
C GLY A 462 -42.68 14.15 -7.45
N TYR A 463 -41.68 13.32 -7.75
CA TYR A 463 -41.30 12.96 -9.13
C TYR A 463 -41.71 11.53 -9.48
N GLU A 464 -41.91 11.28 -10.77
CA GLU A 464 -42.16 9.94 -11.33
C GLU A 464 -40.95 9.47 -12.16
N PRO A 465 -39.95 8.79 -11.56
CA PRO A 465 -38.78 8.34 -12.29
C PRO A 465 -39.05 7.08 -13.12
N VAL A 466 -38.41 7.00 -14.29
CA VAL A 466 -38.29 5.75 -15.05
C VAL A 466 -37.03 5.02 -14.60
N ILE A 467 -37.15 3.72 -14.36
CA ILE A 467 -36.03 2.87 -13.93
C ILE A 467 -35.66 1.92 -15.08
N VAL A 468 -34.35 1.75 -15.32
CA VAL A 468 -33.77 0.79 -16.26
C VAL A 468 -32.64 0.03 -15.57
N SER A 469 -32.33 -1.17 -16.05
CA SER A 469 -31.44 -2.10 -15.33
C SER A 469 -29.98 -2.10 -15.81
N ASN A 470 -29.69 -1.44 -16.94
CA ASN A 470 -28.34 -1.38 -17.52
C ASN A 470 -28.14 -0.14 -18.39
N GLY A 471 -26.89 0.10 -18.81
CA GLY A 471 -26.53 1.24 -19.65
C GLY A 471 -27.15 1.21 -21.06
N ILE A 472 -27.42 0.03 -21.63
CA ILE A 472 -27.98 -0.11 -22.99
C ILE A 472 -29.44 0.34 -23.02
N GLU A 473 -30.25 -0.10 -22.06
CA GLU A 473 -31.63 0.35 -21.87
C GLU A 473 -31.70 1.86 -21.63
N ALA A 474 -30.74 2.40 -20.86
CA ALA A 474 -30.66 3.82 -20.60
C ALA A 474 -30.40 4.65 -21.86
N LEU A 475 -29.43 4.23 -22.70
CA LEU A 475 -29.15 4.88 -23.98
C LEU A 475 -30.38 4.87 -24.90
N HIS A 476 -31.06 3.73 -25.01
CA HIS A 476 -32.28 3.61 -25.82
C HIS A 476 -33.42 4.50 -25.30
N HIS A 477 -33.59 4.62 -23.99
CA HIS A 477 -34.61 5.49 -23.40
C HIS A 477 -34.32 6.97 -23.65
N ILE A 478 -33.07 7.40 -23.50
CA ILE A 478 -32.65 8.79 -23.72
C ILE A 478 -32.88 9.20 -25.18
N GLU A 479 -32.53 8.33 -26.14
CA GLU A 479 -32.71 8.58 -27.57
C GLU A 479 -34.19 8.66 -27.98
N THR A 480 -35.05 7.81 -27.41
CA THR A 480 -36.46 7.68 -27.84
C THR A 480 -37.43 8.61 -27.12
N LYS A 481 -37.22 8.89 -25.83
CA LYS A 481 -38.19 9.62 -24.98
C LYS A 481 -37.66 10.95 -24.43
N GLY A 482 -36.35 11.19 -24.53
CA GLY A 482 -35.68 12.34 -23.93
C GLY A 482 -35.64 12.27 -22.40
N THR A 483 -34.67 12.93 -21.78
CA THR A 483 -34.45 12.90 -20.33
C THR A 483 -33.83 14.22 -19.88
N ASP A 484 -34.33 14.76 -18.76
CA ASP A 484 -33.82 16.02 -18.20
C ASP A 484 -32.70 15.75 -17.17
N VAL A 485 -32.93 14.78 -16.27
CA VAL A 485 -31.96 14.35 -15.25
C VAL A 485 -31.77 12.85 -15.33
N PHE A 486 -30.53 12.39 -15.34
CA PHE A 486 -30.18 10.98 -15.43
C PHE A 486 -29.30 10.56 -14.25
N PHE A 487 -29.85 9.75 -13.34
CA PHE A 487 -29.09 9.08 -12.29
C PHE A 487 -28.49 7.80 -12.84
N LEU A 488 -27.18 7.64 -12.75
CA LEU A 488 -26.46 6.56 -13.41
C LEU A 488 -25.55 5.83 -12.42
N ASP A 489 -25.85 4.56 -12.13
CA ASP A 489 -24.89 3.72 -11.42
C ASP A 489 -23.62 3.50 -12.25
N ILE A 490 -22.46 3.66 -11.62
CA ILE A 490 -21.17 3.42 -12.26
C ILE A 490 -20.95 1.92 -12.51
N GLN A 491 -21.35 1.09 -11.55
CA GLN A 491 -21.08 -0.35 -11.55
C GLN A 491 -22.33 -1.12 -11.96
N MET A 492 -22.52 -1.30 -13.26
CA MET A 492 -23.62 -2.10 -13.82
C MET A 492 -23.07 -3.17 -14.77
N PRO A 493 -23.74 -4.33 -14.91
CA PRO A 493 -23.42 -5.34 -15.91
C PRO A 493 -23.67 -4.84 -17.35
N GLU A 494 -23.07 -5.56 -18.31
CA GLU A 494 -23.11 -5.30 -19.75
C GLU A 494 -22.40 -4.02 -20.21
N LEU A 495 -22.90 -2.85 -19.80
CA LEU A 495 -22.34 -1.54 -20.14
C LEU A 495 -22.20 -0.70 -18.87
N SER A 496 -20.95 -0.36 -18.52
CA SER A 496 -20.68 0.39 -17.30
C SER A 496 -21.24 1.82 -17.37
N GLY A 497 -21.47 2.45 -16.21
CA GLY A 497 -21.94 3.83 -16.16
C GLY A 497 -20.95 4.82 -16.77
N ILE A 498 -19.65 4.57 -16.64
CA ILE A 498 -18.61 5.42 -17.25
C ILE A 498 -18.67 5.33 -18.79
N GLU A 499 -18.77 4.12 -19.35
CA GLU A 499 -18.90 3.92 -20.80
C GLU A 499 -20.21 4.53 -21.33
N THR A 500 -21.31 4.36 -20.58
CA THR A 500 -22.61 4.95 -20.90
C THR A 500 -22.50 6.49 -20.97
N ALA A 501 -21.85 7.12 -20.00
CA ALA A 501 -21.64 8.57 -19.99
C ALA A 501 -20.74 9.06 -21.14
N LYS A 502 -19.69 8.30 -21.49
CA LYS A 502 -18.82 8.60 -22.63
C LYS A 502 -19.58 8.54 -23.95
N ILE A 503 -20.39 7.50 -24.15
CA ILE A 503 -21.23 7.34 -25.35
C ILE A 503 -22.20 8.50 -25.48
N LEU A 504 -22.90 8.87 -24.40
CA LEU A 504 -23.80 10.03 -24.38
C LEU A 504 -23.07 11.32 -24.72
N THR A 505 -21.83 11.49 -24.27
CA THR A 505 -21.04 12.70 -24.50
C THR A 505 -20.49 12.79 -25.93
N GLN A 506 -20.18 11.65 -26.58
CA GLN A 506 -19.63 11.59 -27.93
C GLN A 506 -20.69 11.62 -29.04
N HIS A 507 -21.89 11.08 -28.78
CA HIS A 507 -22.91 10.84 -29.81
C HIS A 507 -24.12 11.79 -29.76
N THR A 508 -24.25 12.66 -28.77
CA THR A 508 -25.39 13.60 -28.72
C THR A 508 -25.04 14.99 -29.26
N ASN A 509 -25.88 15.49 -30.17
CA ASN A 509 -25.97 16.93 -30.42
C ASN A 509 -26.27 17.63 -29.08
N GLN A 510 -25.53 18.70 -28.76
CA GLN A 510 -25.55 19.36 -27.44
C GLN A 510 -26.94 19.75 -26.90
N SER A 511 -27.96 19.80 -27.75
CA SER A 511 -29.34 20.16 -27.40
C SER A 511 -30.16 19.06 -26.69
N ILE A 512 -29.71 17.79 -26.63
CA ILE A 512 -30.50 16.66 -26.08
C ILE A 512 -29.77 15.92 -24.93
N ARG A 513 -28.67 16.47 -24.41
CA ARG A 513 -27.90 15.81 -23.35
C ARG A 513 -28.58 15.95 -21.97
N PRO A 514 -28.93 14.86 -21.27
CA PRO A 514 -29.46 14.94 -19.91
C PRO A 514 -28.38 15.41 -18.93
N TYR A 515 -28.81 15.95 -17.79
CA TYR A 515 -27.91 16.22 -16.68
C TYR A 515 -27.57 14.92 -15.95
N ILE A 516 -26.33 14.45 -16.09
CA ILE A 516 -25.89 13.13 -15.61
C ILE A 516 -25.36 13.25 -14.18
N ILE A 517 -26.01 12.54 -13.25
CA ILE A 517 -25.60 12.40 -11.86
C ILE A 517 -25.11 10.96 -11.67
N ALA A 518 -23.81 10.76 -11.48
CA ALA A 518 -23.26 9.44 -11.24
C ALA A 518 -23.52 8.99 -9.80
N MET A 519 -24.02 7.77 -9.62
CA MET A 519 -24.20 7.15 -8.32
C MET A 519 -23.05 6.17 -8.09
N THR A 520 -22.18 6.46 -7.12
CA THR A 520 -20.95 5.67 -6.89
C THR A 520 -20.87 5.09 -5.48
N ALA A 521 -20.39 3.86 -5.34
CA ALA A 521 -20.10 3.27 -4.03
C ALA A 521 -18.82 3.84 -3.37
N ASN A 522 -17.97 4.52 -4.14
CA ASN A 522 -16.67 5.06 -3.71
C ASN A 522 -16.51 6.50 -4.25
N ALA A 523 -16.32 7.46 -3.35
CA ALA A 523 -16.14 8.87 -3.70
C ALA A 523 -14.66 9.29 -3.64
N SER A 524 -13.75 8.43 -4.11
CA SER A 524 -12.32 8.76 -4.14
C SER A 524 -12.05 9.86 -5.19
N GLN A 525 -11.03 10.70 -4.98
CA GLN A 525 -10.69 11.79 -5.91
C GLN A 525 -10.38 11.28 -7.33
N GLU A 526 -9.75 10.11 -7.45
CA GLU A 526 -9.42 9.47 -8.73
C GLU A 526 -10.68 9.01 -9.50
N ASP A 527 -11.65 8.43 -8.79
CA ASP A 527 -12.96 8.09 -9.39
C ASP A 527 -13.70 9.36 -9.85
N LYS A 528 -13.58 10.48 -9.11
CA LYS A 528 -14.20 11.76 -9.48
C LYS A 528 -13.58 12.38 -10.73
N GLU A 529 -12.25 12.33 -10.85
CA GLU A 529 -11.54 12.84 -12.04
C GLU A 529 -11.90 12.04 -13.28
N GLU A 530 -11.96 10.71 -13.18
CA GLU A 530 -12.38 9.83 -14.27
C GLU A 530 -13.87 10.05 -14.65
N CYS A 531 -14.74 10.27 -13.67
CA CYS A 531 -16.14 10.60 -13.90
C CYS A 531 -16.32 11.93 -14.64
N LEU A 532 -15.63 12.99 -14.20
CA LEU A 532 -15.72 14.31 -14.81
C LEU A 532 -15.17 14.32 -16.25
N ALA A 533 -14.07 13.61 -16.50
CA ALA A 533 -13.51 13.45 -17.84
C ALA A 533 -14.45 12.71 -18.81
N SER A 534 -15.36 11.89 -18.27
CA SER A 534 -16.33 11.09 -19.04
C SER A 534 -17.62 11.83 -19.37
N GLY A 535 -17.76 13.08 -18.93
CA GLY A 535 -18.94 13.89 -19.17
C GLY A 535 -20.05 13.70 -18.13
N ILE A 536 -19.74 13.27 -16.93
CA ILE A 536 -20.68 13.31 -15.80
C ILE A 536 -20.75 14.75 -15.27
N ASN A 537 -21.95 15.22 -14.89
CA ASN A 537 -22.14 16.59 -14.41
C ASN A 537 -21.95 16.73 -12.89
N GLU A 538 -22.45 15.76 -12.14
CA GLU A 538 -22.46 15.69 -10.67
C GLU A 538 -22.30 14.23 -10.24
N TYR A 539 -21.96 14.01 -8.98
CA TYR A 539 -21.91 12.66 -8.41
C TYR A 539 -22.58 12.63 -7.04
N ILE A 540 -23.11 11.46 -6.71
CA ILE A 540 -23.67 11.18 -5.40
C ILE A 540 -23.13 9.84 -4.90
N SER A 541 -22.64 9.83 -3.68
CA SER A 541 -22.18 8.59 -3.05
C SER A 541 -23.37 7.75 -2.62
N LYS A 542 -23.35 6.45 -2.93
CA LYS A 542 -24.27 5.47 -2.37
C LYS A 542 -23.80 5.07 -0.95
N PRO A 543 -24.69 5.04 0.05
CA PRO A 543 -26.10 5.39 -0.04
C PRO A 543 -26.32 6.91 -0.04
N PHE A 544 -27.30 7.35 -0.81
CA PHE A 544 -27.74 8.74 -0.83
C PHE A 544 -28.89 8.97 0.14
N ARG A 545 -28.91 10.15 0.75
CA ARG A 545 -30.03 10.60 1.59
C ARG A 545 -31.05 11.37 0.75
N LYS A 546 -32.28 11.45 1.25
CA LYS A 546 -33.34 12.23 0.59
C LYS A 546 -32.92 13.69 0.41
N GLU A 547 -32.26 14.25 1.40
CA GLU A 547 -31.78 15.64 1.41
C GLU A 547 -30.72 15.87 0.33
N GLU A 548 -29.79 14.93 0.15
CA GLU A 548 -28.72 15.02 -0.85
C GLU A 548 -29.27 14.99 -2.29
N ILE A 549 -30.26 14.13 -2.55
CA ILE A 549 -30.96 14.11 -3.84
C ILE A 549 -31.74 15.40 -4.07
N ALA A 550 -32.44 15.90 -3.04
CA ALA A 550 -33.18 17.15 -3.13
C ALA A 550 -32.25 18.33 -3.46
N ASP A 551 -31.07 18.40 -2.83
CA ASP A 551 -30.07 19.43 -3.08
C ASP A 551 -29.56 19.41 -4.52
N LEU A 552 -29.26 18.21 -5.07
CA LEU A 552 -28.81 18.06 -6.45
C LEU A 552 -29.88 18.50 -7.46
N LEU A 553 -31.14 18.11 -7.24
CA LEU A 553 -32.25 18.50 -8.10
C LEU A 553 -32.52 20.01 -8.02
N ASN A 554 -32.46 20.59 -6.82
CA ASN A 554 -32.58 22.05 -6.65
C ASN A 554 -31.43 22.80 -7.35
N HIS A 555 -30.20 22.28 -7.28
CA HIS A 555 -29.05 22.85 -7.98
C HIS A 555 -29.25 22.84 -9.50
N PHE A 556 -29.72 21.72 -10.05
CA PHE A 556 -30.07 21.61 -11.46
C PHE A 556 -31.17 22.61 -11.88
N ILE A 557 -32.24 22.72 -11.10
CA ILE A 557 -33.37 23.64 -11.37
C ILE A 557 -32.88 25.11 -11.34
N ALA A 558 -32.08 25.49 -10.36
CA ALA A 558 -31.51 26.85 -10.26
C ALA A 558 -30.66 27.18 -11.49
N ARG A 559 -29.83 26.24 -11.95
CA ARG A 559 -28.97 26.42 -13.12
C ARG A 559 -29.77 26.51 -14.43
N LYS A 560 -30.86 25.75 -14.56
CA LYS A 560 -31.79 25.82 -15.70
C LYS A 560 -32.44 27.21 -15.77
N ASN A 561 -32.94 27.72 -14.65
CA ASN A 561 -33.59 29.03 -14.58
C ASN A 561 -32.62 30.21 -14.81
N SER A 562 -31.31 30.04 -14.56
CA SER A 562 -30.29 31.08 -14.86
C SER A 562 -29.85 31.14 -16.33
N LYS A 563 -30.23 30.15 -17.15
CA LYS A 563 -29.85 30.04 -18.58
C LYS A 563 -31.01 30.34 -19.54
N THR A 564 -32.24 30.36 -19.04
CA THR A 564 -33.41 30.99 -19.67
C THR A 564 -33.44 32.46 -19.32
#